data_AF-A0A849WJ39-F1
#
_entry.id   AF-A0A849WJ39-F1
#
_cell.length_a   1.000
_cell.length_b   1.000
_cell.length_c   1.000
_cell.angle_alpha   90.00
_cell.angle_beta   90.00
_cell.angle_gamma   90.00
#
_symmetry.space_group_name_H-M   'P 1'
#
loop_
_entity.id
_entity.type
_entity.pdbx_description
1 polymer ?
#
loop_
_entity_poly.entity_id
_entity_poly.type
_entity_poly.pdbx_seq_one_letter_code
_entity_poly.pdbx_strand_id
1 'polypeptide(L)'
;MASDDDNEKTEEATDARREEFRKQGQIAHSKELATAFLLLAVAGIVSIFGKFFHIQLQELFQATFGDNLVQEIRSGNFADLSRLVGMKIVILVFPIIILGALIGSISSVIQIGFLSVDDALSPKFERLNPVEGFGRIFSLRAIIEGLKSLLKVILVAVVIFITLKKEAANWPYLQTYSVNQLIVYMGTMITKILFGIGMVMLVLAAADYFYQFKDTLEVYDFMKGIRLNVAREQDDHSFLKLTIKVRHKIVADGLDDSTFDVTNKGIHLKAKEFNQLLEDPNTIVVDFRNHYESEIGHFKGAITPDVDTFRESLPIIEEQLKDFKEDKNT
;
A
#
# COMPACT_ATOMS: atom_id res chain seq x y z
N MET A 1 -44.66 -21.74 -9.23
CA MET A 1 -43.32 -21.91 -8.64
C MET A 1 -42.35 -21.87 -9.80
N ALA A 2 -41.82 -20.68 -10.08
CA ALA A 2 -40.82 -20.47 -11.13
C ALA A 2 -39.46 -20.68 -10.49
N SER A 3 -38.66 -21.57 -11.08
CA SER A 3 -37.26 -21.79 -10.75
C SER A 3 -36.48 -20.56 -11.17
N ASP A 4 -35.98 -19.81 -10.19
CA ASP A 4 -35.00 -18.75 -10.41
C ASP A 4 -33.74 -19.36 -11.04
N ASP A 5 -33.41 -18.85 -12.21
CA ASP A 5 -32.26 -19.18 -13.02
C ASP A 5 -31.05 -18.45 -12.43
N ASP A 6 -30.33 -19.11 -11.51
CA ASP A 6 -29.01 -18.70 -11.00
C ASP A 6 -27.93 -18.87 -12.08
N ASN A 7 -28.13 -18.17 -13.20
CA ASN A 7 -27.08 -17.90 -14.18
C ASN A 7 -26.14 -16.85 -13.56
N GLU A 8 -25.20 -17.31 -12.73
CA GLU A 8 -24.08 -16.52 -12.23
C GLU A 8 -23.34 -15.90 -13.42
N LYS A 9 -23.54 -14.60 -13.64
CA LYS A 9 -22.95 -13.85 -14.75
C LYS A 9 -21.42 -13.85 -14.62
N THR A 10 -20.77 -14.72 -15.38
CA THR A 10 -19.30 -14.93 -15.50
C THR A 10 -18.58 -13.95 -16.43
N GLU A 11 -19.21 -12.84 -16.81
CA GLU A 11 -18.58 -11.80 -17.64
C GLU A 11 -17.67 -10.90 -16.79
N GLU A 12 -16.50 -10.52 -17.32
CA GLU A 12 -15.67 -9.49 -16.68
C GLU A 12 -16.53 -8.23 -16.44
N ALA A 13 -16.38 -7.59 -15.29
CA ALA A 13 -17.03 -6.29 -15.07
C ALA A 13 -16.61 -5.35 -16.21
N THR A 14 -17.56 -4.99 -17.07
CA THR A 14 -17.35 -4.02 -18.15
C THR A 14 -16.75 -2.75 -17.56
N ASP A 15 -15.94 -2.02 -18.34
CA ASP A 15 -15.28 -0.79 -17.85
C ASP A 15 -16.28 0.19 -17.23
N ALA A 16 -17.50 0.26 -17.77
CA ALA A 16 -18.61 1.03 -17.20
C ALA A 16 -19.01 0.56 -15.79
N ARG A 17 -19.07 -0.75 -15.53
CA ARG A 17 -19.39 -1.30 -14.21
C ARG A 17 -18.24 -1.09 -13.22
N ARG A 18 -16.99 -1.23 -13.66
CA ARG A 18 -15.80 -0.90 -12.84
C ARG A 18 -15.79 0.58 -12.45
N GLU A 19 -16.12 1.46 -13.40
CA GLU A 19 -16.21 2.90 -13.15
C GLU A 19 -17.39 3.26 -12.25
N GLU A 20 -18.53 2.59 -12.38
CA GLU A 20 -19.70 2.74 -11.51
C GLU A 20 -19.39 2.34 -10.05
N PHE A 21 -18.73 1.20 -9.84
CA PHE A 21 -18.26 0.78 -8.51
C PHE A 21 -17.26 1.77 -7.90
N ARG A 22 -16.35 2.30 -8.72
CA ARG A 22 -15.43 3.36 -8.32
C ARG A 22 -16.18 4.64 -7.94
N LYS A 23 -17.19 5.06 -8.70
CA LYS A 23 -18.06 6.23 -8.40
C LYS A 23 -18.89 6.05 -7.13
N GLN A 24 -19.26 4.81 -6.79
CA GLN A 24 -19.93 4.48 -5.53
C GLN A 24 -18.99 4.57 -4.30
N GLY A 25 -17.70 4.86 -4.48
CA GLY A 25 -16.75 5.07 -3.39
C GLY A 25 -16.17 3.78 -2.79
N GLN A 26 -16.33 2.64 -3.46
CA GLN A 26 -15.75 1.36 -3.05
C GLN A 26 -14.28 1.24 -3.45
N ILE A 27 -13.46 2.21 -3.01
CA ILE A 27 -12.02 2.22 -3.25
C ILE A 27 -11.32 2.45 -1.91
N ALA A 28 -10.26 1.68 -1.64
CA ALA A 28 -9.42 1.90 -0.48
C ALA A 28 -8.82 3.32 -0.51
N HIS A 29 -9.00 4.09 0.56
CA HIS A 29 -8.54 5.47 0.63
C HIS A 29 -8.12 5.83 2.07
N SER A 30 -6.81 5.83 2.30
CA SER A 30 -6.23 6.22 3.57
C SER A 30 -5.86 7.71 3.59
N LYS A 31 -6.62 8.46 4.41
CA LYS A 31 -6.30 9.86 4.74
C LYS A 31 -4.93 10.03 5.40
N GLU A 32 -4.40 8.96 5.99
CA GLU A 32 -3.12 8.98 6.70
C GLU A 32 -1.93 9.05 5.75
N LEU A 33 -2.05 8.42 4.57
CA LEU A 33 -0.98 8.39 3.57
C LEU A 33 -0.71 9.80 3.02
N ALA A 34 -1.75 10.59 2.80
CA ALA A 34 -1.63 11.99 2.40
C ALA A 34 -0.89 12.83 3.45
N THR A 35 -1.20 12.59 4.73
CA THR A 35 -0.56 13.30 5.86
C THR A 35 0.92 12.93 5.98
N ALA A 36 1.27 11.66 5.81
CA ALA A 36 2.65 11.18 5.83
C ALA A 36 3.48 11.81 4.69
N PHE A 37 2.97 11.79 3.46
CA PHE A 37 3.65 12.40 2.32
C PHE A 37 3.80 13.91 2.48
N LEU A 38 2.78 14.59 3.02
CA LEU A 38 2.86 16.03 3.28
C LEU A 38 4.00 16.36 4.25
N LEU A 39 4.10 15.63 5.37
CA LEU A 39 5.16 15.83 6.35
C LEU A 39 6.55 15.59 5.75
N LEU A 40 6.72 14.51 5.00
CA LEU A 40 7.99 14.17 4.36
C LEU A 40 8.41 15.21 3.31
N ALA A 41 7.47 15.74 2.55
CA ALA A 41 7.80 16.73 1.54
C ALA A 41 8.04 18.11 2.14
N VAL A 42 7.32 18.51 3.21
CA VAL A 42 7.65 19.72 3.97
C VAL A 42 9.07 19.59 4.53
N ALA A 43 9.41 18.43 5.10
CA ALA A 43 10.76 18.15 5.58
C ALA A 43 11.79 18.25 4.43
N GLY A 44 11.47 17.67 3.26
CA GLY A 44 12.29 17.75 2.05
C GLY A 44 12.48 19.18 1.54
N ILE A 45 11.44 20.00 1.50
CA ILE A 45 11.52 21.42 1.14
C ILE A 45 12.40 22.18 2.11
N VAL A 46 12.22 21.99 3.42
CA VAL A 46 13.04 22.68 4.41
C VAL A 46 14.50 22.24 4.31
N SER A 47 14.78 20.98 3.97
CA SER A 47 16.15 20.49 3.72
C SER A 47 16.78 21.11 2.47
N ILE A 48 16.06 21.10 1.33
CA ILE A 48 16.59 21.52 0.03
C ILE A 48 16.67 23.05 -0.05
N PHE A 49 15.61 23.72 0.38
CA PHE A 49 15.45 25.17 0.31
C PHE A 49 15.73 25.88 1.64
N GLY A 50 16.29 25.19 2.64
CA GLY A 50 16.56 25.77 3.96
C GLY A 50 17.41 27.05 3.91
N LYS A 51 18.43 27.08 3.04
CA LYS A 51 19.24 28.29 2.82
C LYS A 51 18.41 29.45 2.27
N PHE A 52 17.48 29.17 1.34
CA PHE A 52 16.58 30.19 0.80
C PHE A 52 15.69 30.76 1.90
N PHE A 53 15.03 29.91 2.69
CA PHE A 53 14.21 30.37 3.82
C PHE A 53 15.01 31.16 4.85
N HIS A 54 16.23 30.73 5.16
CA HIS A 54 17.13 31.43 6.07
C HIS A 54 17.43 32.86 5.59
N ILE A 55 17.78 33.04 4.31
CA ILE A 55 18.06 34.36 3.73
C ILE A 55 16.80 35.24 3.77
N GLN A 56 15.65 34.72 3.37
CA GLN A 56 14.39 35.48 3.38
C GLN A 56 13.99 35.92 4.80
N LEU A 57 14.19 35.06 5.81
CA LEU A 57 13.94 35.39 7.21
C LEU A 57 14.92 36.43 7.75
N GLN A 58 16.20 36.35 7.38
CA GLN A 58 17.20 37.34 7.77
C GLN A 58 16.89 38.72 7.17
N GLU A 59 16.55 38.78 5.88
CA GLU A 59 16.15 40.04 5.22
C GLU A 59 14.90 40.64 5.86
N LEU A 60 13.91 39.82 6.19
CA LEU A 60 12.71 40.27 6.91
C LEU A 60 13.07 40.82 8.29
N PHE A 61 13.91 40.11 9.04
CA PHE A 61 14.34 40.54 10.38
C PHE A 61 15.11 41.86 10.32
N GLN A 62 16.03 42.02 9.37
CA GLN A 62 16.78 43.27 9.18
C GLN A 62 15.87 44.42 8.72
N ALA A 63 14.91 44.17 7.83
CA ALA A 63 13.97 45.19 7.39
C ALA A 63 13.04 45.66 8.52
N THR A 64 12.61 44.76 9.40
CA THR A 64 11.67 45.07 10.48
C THR A 64 12.35 45.58 11.75
N PHE A 65 13.58 45.15 12.06
CA PHE A 65 14.27 45.46 13.32
C PHE A 65 15.62 46.18 13.15
N GLY A 66 16.04 46.44 11.92
CA GLY A 66 17.23 47.23 11.62
C GLY A 66 16.94 48.73 11.53
N ASP A 67 17.86 49.46 10.90
CA ASP A 67 17.84 50.94 10.83
C ASP A 67 16.56 51.51 10.20
N ASN A 68 15.94 50.75 9.30
CA ASN A 68 14.69 51.10 8.64
C ASN A 68 13.53 51.30 9.63
N LEU A 69 13.49 50.56 10.75
CA LEU A 69 12.41 50.68 11.73
C LEU A 69 12.38 52.08 12.35
N VAL A 70 13.55 52.61 12.73
CA VAL A 70 13.65 53.93 13.36
C VAL A 70 13.26 55.02 12.38
N GLN A 71 13.64 54.87 11.11
CA GLN A 71 13.27 55.81 10.06
C GLN A 71 11.76 55.81 9.81
N GLU A 72 11.13 54.63 9.72
CA GLU A 72 9.69 54.54 9.43
C GLU A 72 8.80 54.96 10.60
N ILE A 73 9.25 54.69 11.84
CA ILE A 73 8.58 55.24 13.03
C ILE A 73 8.63 56.76 13.04
N ARG A 74 9.75 57.36 12.60
CA ARG A 74 9.90 58.83 12.51
C ARG A 74 9.13 59.44 11.34
N SER A 75 9.06 58.75 10.20
CA SER A 75 8.33 59.20 9.01
C SER A 75 6.82 59.06 9.17
N GLY A 76 6.36 58.12 10.00
CA GLY A 76 4.95 57.74 10.15
C GLY A 76 4.40 56.99 8.94
N ASN A 77 5.24 56.63 7.96
CA ASN A 77 4.83 55.98 6.73
C ASN A 77 5.26 54.51 6.72
N PHE A 78 4.34 53.60 7.02
CA PHE A 78 4.63 52.17 7.04
C PHE A 78 4.33 51.44 5.72
N ALA A 79 4.01 52.16 4.63
CA ALA A 79 3.54 51.54 3.40
C ALA A 79 4.59 50.61 2.77
N ASP A 80 5.84 51.08 2.69
CA ASP A 80 6.93 50.32 2.07
C ASP A 80 7.34 49.12 2.92
N LEU A 81 7.43 49.30 4.25
CA LEU A 81 7.67 48.20 5.19
C LEU A 81 6.55 47.15 5.12
N SER A 82 5.28 47.57 5.13
CA SER A 82 4.15 46.66 5.05
C SER A 82 4.12 45.88 3.73
N ARG A 83 4.46 46.53 2.61
CA ARG A 83 4.56 45.89 1.30
C ARG A 83 5.69 44.86 1.26
N LEU A 84 6.86 45.18 1.83
CA LEU A 84 7.99 44.27 1.94
C LEU A 84 7.62 43.05 2.78
N VAL A 85 7.09 43.26 3.99
CA VAL A 85 6.67 42.19 4.91
C VAL A 85 5.62 41.30 4.23
N GLY A 86 4.61 41.89 3.60
CA GLY A 86 3.58 41.14 2.87
C GLY A 86 4.16 40.28 1.75
N MET A 87 5.06 40.83 0.93
CA MET A 87 5.72 40.09 -0.15
C MET A 87 6.60 38.96 0.39
N LYS A 88 7.35 39.18 1.48
CA LYS A 88 8.15 38.13 2.13
C LYS A 88 7.29 37.01 2.70
N ILE A 89 6.16 37.33 3.34
CA ILE A 89 5.20 36.32 3.81
C ILE A 89 4.70 35.47 2.65
N VAL A 90 4.32 36.08 1.52
CA VAL A 90 3.90 35.34 0.33
C VAL A 90 5.03 34.43 -0.15
N ILE A 91 6.25 34.93 -0.32
CA ILE A 91 7.40 34.14 -0.79
C ILE A 91 7.72 32.96 0.15
N LEU A 92 7.56 33.15 1.47
CA LEU A 92 7.82 32.12 2.47
C LEU A 92 6.71 31.05 2.55
N VAL A 93 5.44 31.48 2.49
CA VAL A 93 4.28 30.61 2.74
C VAL A 93 3.77 29.94 1.45
N PHE A 94 3.79 30.66 0.33
CA PHE A 94 3.24 30.20 -0.94
C PHE A 94 3.83 28.87 -1.44
N PRO A 95 5.17 28.63 -1.36
CA PRO A 95 5.74 27.34 -1.75
C PRO A 95 5.19 26.17 -0.92
N ILE A 96 4.94 26.39 0.38
CA ILE A 96 4.43 25.37 1.29
C ILE A 96 2.96 25.06 0.97
N ILE A 97 2.15 26.09 0.67
CA ILE A 97 0.74 25.92 0.27
C ILE A 97 0.65 25.14 -1.05
N ILE A 98 1.42 25.55 -2.08
CA ILE A 98 1.43 24.87 -3.37
C ILE A 98 1.87 23.42 -3.20
N LEU A 99 2.93 23.18 -2.44
CA LEU A 99 3.39 21.83 -2.17
C LEU A 99 2.28 21.00 -1.50
N GLY A 100 1.62 21.54 -0.48
CA GLY A 100 0.54 20.85 0.20
C GLY A 100 -0.62 20.50 -0.72
N ALA A 101 -1.02 21.43 -1.60
CA ALA A 101 -2.04 21.18 -2.61
C ALA A 101 -1.62 20.10 -3.62
N LEU A 102 -0.38 20.16 -4.12
CA LEU A 102 0.16 19.17 -5.05
C LEU A 102 0.22 17.77 -4.41
N ILE A 103 0.73 17.64 -3.20
CA ILE A 103 0.85 16.34 -2.52
C ILE A 103 -0.51 15.79 -2.14
N GLY A 104 -1.42 16.63 -1.64
CA GLY A 104 -2.79 16.19 -1.38
C GLY A 104 -3.44 15.63 -2.64
N SER A 105 -3.24 16.31 -3.77
CA SER A 105 -3.75 15.87 -5.07
C SER A 105 -3.08 14.59 -5.57
N ILE A 106 -1.74 14.52 -5.55
CA ILE A 106 -0.97 13.34 -5.98
C ILE A 106 -1.29 12.13 -5.09
N SER A 107 -1.35 12.31 -3.77
CA SER A 107 -1.70 11.25 -2.83
C SER A 107 -3.11 10.72 -3.11
N SER A 108 -4.07 11.61 -3.40
CA SER A 108 -5.41 11.20 -3.78
C SER A 108 -5.37 10.39 -5.08
N VAL A 109 -4.72 10.91 -6.13
CA VAL A 109 -4.62 10.24 -7.43
C VAL A 109 -3.90 8.89 -7.34
N ILE A 110 -2.87 8.74 -6.50
CA ILE A 110 -2.18 7.45 -6.30
C ILE A 110 -3.11 6.41 -5.65
N GLN A 111 -3.97 6.83 -4.72
CA GLN A 111 -4.84 5.91 -3.98
C GLN A 111 -6.11 5.55 -4.75
N ILE A 112 -6.77 6.54 -5.35
CA ILE A 112 -8.10 6.37 -5.96
C ILE A 112 -8.09 6.50 -7.50
N GLY A 113 -6.98 6.93 -8.10
CA GLY A 113 -6.91 7.33 -9.51
C GLY A 113 -7.65 8.64 -9.78
N PHE A 114 -7.81 8.99 -11.06
CA PHE A 114 -8.76 10.04 -11.43
C PHE A 114 -10.19 9.49 -11.24
N LEU A 115 -10.98 10.17 -10.40
CA LEU A 115 -12.37 9.83 -10.14
C LEU A 115 -13.20 11.12 -10.07
N SER A 116 -13.97 11.40 -11.13
CA SER A 116 -14.99 12.46 -11.10
C SER A 116 -16.29 11.85 -10.61
N VAL A 117 -16.73 12.24 -9.42
CA VAL A 117 -18.03 11.85 -8.87
C VAL A 117 -18.91 13.09 -8.91
N ASP A 118 -19.53 13.33 -10.06
CA ASP A 118 -20.39 14.51 -10.27
C ASP A 118 -21.56 14.52 -9.27
N ASP A 119 -22.02 13.34 -8.85
CA ASP A 119 -23.05 13.16 -7.82
C ASP A 119 -22.60 13.51 -6.39
N ALA A 120 -21.30 13.58 -6.11
CA ALA A 120 -20.79 13.93 -4.77
C ALA A 120 -20.92 15.43 -4.47
N LEU A 121 -21.07 16.27 -5.50
CA LEU A 121 -21.32 17.71 -5.38
C LEU A 121 -22.79 18.04 -5.10
N SER A 122 -23.70 17.06 -5.20
CA SER A 122 -25.10 17.26 -4.85
C SER A 122 -25.27 17.45 -3.32
N PRO A 123 -25.96 18.51 -2.86
CA PRO A 123 -26.22 18.70 -1.44
C PRO A 123 -27.21 17.64 -0.93
N LYS A 124 -26.69 16.59 -0.27
CA LYS A 124 -27.51 15.53 0.34
C LYS A 124 -27.94 15.92 1.76
N PHE A 125 -29.12 16.53 1.87
CA PHE A 125 -29.70 16.97 3.16
C PHE A 125 -29.98 15.83 4.15
N GLU A 126 -30.08 14.59 3.67
CA GLU A 126 -30.21 13.38 4.51
C GLU A 126 -28.99 13.17 5.43
N ARG A 127 -27.80 13.63 5.03
CA ARG A 127 -26.56 13.51 5.82
C ARG A 127 -26.47 14.48 7.00
N LEU A 128 -27.43 15.41 7.14
CA LEU A 128 -27.48 16.41 8.23
C LEU A 128 -28.28 15.93 9.46
N ASN A 129 -28.77 14.68 9.49
CA ASN A 129 -29.55 14.18 10.62
C ASN A 129 -28.68 14.07 11.91
N PRO A 130 -28.95 14.86 12.96
CA PRO A 130 -28.13 14.88 14.18
C PRO A 130 -28.15 13.55 14.94
N VAL A 131 -29.27 12.81 14.88
CA VAL A 131 -29.46 11.56 15.64
C VAL A 131 -28.57 10.44 15.08
N GLU A 132 -28.51 10.32 13.75
CA GLU A 132 -27.58 9.39 13.09
C GLU A 132 -26.12 9.81 13.25
N GLY A 133 -25.85 11.13 13.29
CA GLY A 133 -24.53 11.69 13.57
C GLY A 133 -24.02 11.32 14.97
N PHE A 134 -24.88 11.41 16.00
CA PHE A 134 -24.54 11.00 17.37
C PHE A 134 -24.22 9.50 17.47
N GLY A 135 -25.00 8.64 16.81
CA GLY A 135 -24.73 7.19 16.78
C GLY A 135 -23.39 6.83 16.12
N ARG A 136 -22.96 7.59 15.11
CA ARG A 136 -21.64 7.42 14.48
C ARG A 136 -20.48 7.80 15.41
N ILE A 137 -20.62 8.89 16.17
CA ILE A 137 -19.58 9.39 17.09
C ILE A 137 -19.38 8.45 18.28
N PHE A 138 -20.44 7.77 18.75
CA PHE A 138 -20.38 6.81 19.87
C PHE A 138 -20.33 5.34 19.42
N SER A 139 -19.94 5.06 18.18
CA SER A 139 -19.79 3.70 17.68
C SER A 139 -18.47 3.04 18.14
N LEU A 140 -18.42 1.70 18.21
CA LEU A 140 -17.17 0.97 18.44
C LEU A 140 -16.07 1.37 17.45
N ARG A 141 -16.44 1.68 16.21
CA ARG A 141 -15.53 2.17 15.18
C ARG A 141 -14.90 3.51 15.58
N ALA A 142 -15.68 4.45 16.12
CA ALA A 142 -15.16 5.74 16.60
C ALA A 142 -14.20 5.58 17.79
N ILE A 143 -14.47 4.65 18.70
CA ILE A 143 -13.54 4.32 19.81
C ILE A 143 -12.21 3.79 19.26
N ILE A 144 -12.27 2.86 18.29
CA ILE A 144 -11.07 2.30 17.65
C ILE A 144 -10.27 3.39 16.92
N GLU A 145 -10.94 4.29 16.19
CA GLU A 145 -10.30 5.45 15.54
C GLU A 145 -9.67 6.40 16.57
N GLY A 146 -10.34 6.63 17.70
CA GLY A 146 -9.81 7.41 18.82
C GLY A 146 -8.57 6.79 19.45
N LEU A 147 -8.56 5.47 19.65
CA LEU A 147 -7.38 4.77 20.15
C LEU A 147 -6.22 4.82 19.14
N LYS A 148 -6.51 4.67 17.84
CA LYS A 148 -5.51 4.83 16.77
C LYS A 148 -4.93 6.25 16.76
N SER A 149 -5.74 7.28 16.97
CA SER A 149 -5.24 8.67 17.02
C SER A 149 -4.36 8.92 18.24
N LEU A 150 -4.72 8.38 19.40
CA LEU A 150 -3.89 8.46 20.61
C LEU A 150 -2.54 7.77 20.42
N LEU A 151 -2.52 6.59 19.82
CA LEU A 151 -1.30 5.86 19.51
C LEU A 151 -0.36 6.67 18.61
N LYS A 152 -0.89 7.39 17.61
CA LYS A 152 -0.09 8.29 16.76
C LYS A 152 0.55 9.41 17.56
N VAL A 153 -0.20 10.05 18.47
CA VAL A 153 0.33 11.12 19.32
C VAL A 153 1.48 10.60 20.18
N ILE A 154 1.32 9.41 20.77
CA ILE A 154 2.39 8.76 21.54
C ILE A 154 3.61 8.50 20.67
N LEU A 155 3.42 7.97 19.45
CA LEU A 155 4.53 7.71 18.52
C LEU A 155 5.26 8.99 18.12
N VAL A 156 4.53 10.07 17.84
CA VAL A 156 5.11 11.40 17.58
C VAL A 156 5.95 11.85 18.77
N ALA A 157 5.42 11.75 19.98
CA ALA A 157 6.15 12.12 21.21
C ALA A 157 7.42 11.28 21.41
N VAL A 158 7.35 9.97 21.13
CA VAL A 158 8.51 9.06 21.20
C VAL A 158 9.58 9.46 20.18
N VAL A 159 9.20 9.77 18.93
CA VAL A 159 10.14 10.23 17.90
C VAL A 159 10.84 11.52 18.34
N ILE A 160 10.08 12.49 18.84
CA ILE A 160 10.63 13.75 19.35
C ILE A 160 11.60 13.47 20.50
N PHE A 161 11.17 12.68 21.49
CA PHE A 161 11.99 12.33 22.64
C PHE A 161 13.30 11.64 22.25
N ILE A 162 13.25 10.63 21.39
CA ILE A 162 14.44 9.92 20.91
C ILE A 162 15.37 10.88 20.17
N THR A 163 14.82 11.74 19.30
CA THR A 163 15.61 12.70 18.52
C THR A 163 16.30 13.71 19.42
N LEU A 164 15.58 14.30 20.38
CA LEU A 164 16.14 15.24 21.36
C LEU A 164 17.17 14.56 22.27
N LYS A 165 16.89 13.34 22.73
CA LYS A 165 17.81 12.58 23.59
C LYS A 165 19.15 12.28 22.89
N LYS A 166 19.12 11.93 21.61
CA LYS A 166 20.35 11.71 20.81
C LYS A 166 21.19 12.98 20.68
N GLU A 167 20.55 14.15 20.71
CA GLU A 167 21.18 15.45 20.56
C GLU A 167 21.58 16.09 21.90
N ALA A 168 21.13 15.53 23.02
CA ALA A 168 21.43 16.03 24.35
C ALA A 168 22.93 16.13 24.65
N ALA A 169 23.74 15.23 24.08
CA ALA A 169 25.19 15.27 24.20
C ALA A 169 25.82 16.53 23.57
N ASN A 170 25.14 17.14 22.59
CA ASN A 170 25.61 18.33 21.88
C ASN A 170 25.21 19.63 22.58
N TRP A 171 24.28 19.60 23.54
CA TRP A 171 23.74 20.81 24.18
C TRP A 171 24.78 21.67 24.91
N PRO A 172 25.78 21.10 25.63
CA PRO A 172 26.81 21.90 26.27
C PRO A 172 27.66 22.72 25.27
N TYR A 173 27.71 22.32 24.00
CA TYR A 173 28.43 23.04 22.95
C TYR A 173 27.59 24.14 22.30
N LEU A 174 26.26 24.14 22.46
CA LEU A 174 25.39 25.17 21.87
C LEU A 174 25.71 26.58 22.39
N GLN A 175 26.25 26.70 23.60
CA GLN A 175 26.70 27.99 24.15
C GLN A 175 27.88 28.62 23.38
N THR A 176 28.64 27.81 22.63
CA THR A 176 29.77 28.30 21.82
C THR A 176 29.33 28.66 20.39
N TYR A 177 28.06 28.44 20.04
CA TYR A 177 27.56 28.69 18.70
C TYR A 177 27.23 30.18 18.52
N SER A 178 27.56 30.72 17.37
CA SER A 178 27.04 32.03 16.94
C SER A 178 25.53 31.95 16.68
N VAL A 179 24.87 33.12 16.63
CA VAL A 179 23.42 33.22 16.33
C VAL A 179 23.06 32.50 15.03
N ASN A 180 23.86 32.66 13.98
CA ASN A 180 23.62 31.98 12.71
C ASN A 180 23.76 30.45 12.83
N GLN A 181 24.75 29.98 13.59
CA GLN A 181 24.91 28.54 13.83
C GLN A 181 23.75 27.96 14.65
N LEU A 182 23.21 28.71 15.62
CA LEU A 182 22.01 28.31 16.36
C LEU A 182 20.79 28.19 15.45
N ILE A 183 20.58 29.15 14.53
CA ILE A 183 19.47 29.09 13.56
C ILE A 183 19.60 27.86 12.65
N VAL A 184 20.80 27.58 12.15
CA VAL A 184 21.05 26.39 11.33
C VAL A 184 20.84 25.09 12.14
N TYR A 185 21.28 25.07 13.40
CA TYR A 185 21.04 23.94 14.30
C TYR A 185 19.54 23.72 14.54
N MET A 186 18.78 24.77 14.81
CA MET A 186 17.33 24.68 14.96
C MET A 186 16.64 24.17 13.69
N GLY A 187 17.04 24.68 12.53
CA GLY A 187 16.52 24.22 11.24
C GLY A 187 16.80 22.72 11.02
N THR A 188 18.03 22.27 11.26
CA THR A 188 18.38 20.84 11.14
C THR A 188 17.64 19.96 12.15
N MET A 189 17.41 20.44 13.37
CA MET A 189 16.59 19.74 14.37
C MET A 189 15.13 19.60 13.94
N ILE A 190 14.52 20.68 13.45
CA ILE A 190 13.15 20.68 12.92
C ILE A 190 13.04 19.67 11.78
N THR A 191 13.98 19.70 10.82
CA THR A 191 14.02 18.74 9.72
C THR A 191 14.13 17.30 10.19
N LYS A 192 15.03 16.99 11.14
CA LYS A 192 15.18 15.62 11.70
C LYS A 192 13.88 15.12 12.33
N ILE A 193 13.21 15.98 13.10
CA ILE A 193 11.93 15.65 13.75
C ILE A 193 10.85 15.42 12.70
N LEU A 194 10.70 16.33 11.71
CA LEU A 194 9.70 16.20 10.66
C LEU A 194 9.90 14.94 9.82
N PHE A 195 11.14 14.62 9.44
CA PHE A 195 11.45 13.37 8.74
C PHE A 195 11.13 12.15 9.60
N GLY A 196 11.54 12.14 10.86
CA GLY A 196 11.27 11.04 11.78
C GLY A 196 9.77 10.78 11.94
N ILE A 197 8.98 11.83 12.15
CA ILE A 197 7.52 11.72 12.26
C ILE A 197 6.92 11.27 10.92
N GLY A 198 7.32 11.90 9.82
CA GLY A 198 6.84 11.56 8.48
C GLY A 198 7.06 10.08 8.14
N MET A 199 8.22 9.52 8.48
CA MET A 199 8.51 8.10 8.26
C MET A 199 7.66 7.17 9.12
N VAL A 200 7.47 7.48 10.40
CA VAL A 200 6.59 6.67 11.27
C VAL A 200 5.14 6.73 10.78
N MET A 201 4.66 7.92 10.40
CA MET A 201 3.33 8.10 9.83
C MET A 201 3.17 7.36 8.50
N LEU A 202 4.22 7.30 7.67
CA LEU A 202 4.19 6.56 6.41
C LEU A 202 4.00 5.06 6.64
N VAL A 203 4.71 4.48 7.62
CA VAL A 203 4.56 3.07 7.98
C VAL A 203 3.14 2.78 8.49
N LEU A 204 2.60 3.64 9.37
CA LEU A 204 1.23 3.49 9.86
C LEU A 204 0.19 3.62 8.73
N ALA A 205 0.39 4.58 7.84
CA ALA A 205 -0.50 4.80 6.70
C ALA A 205 -0.48 3.63 5.72
N ALA A 206 0.69 3.04 5.46
CA ALA A 206 0.80 1.84 4.64
C ALA A 206 0.06 0.65 5.26
N ALA A 207 0.19 0.46 6.57
CA ALA A 207 -0.55 -0.57 7.29
C ALA A 207 -2.07 -0.32 7.24
N ASP A 208 -2.53 0.91 7.50
CA ASP A 208 -3.95 1.28 7.43
C ASP A 208 -4.51 1.11 6.00
N TYR A 209 -3.76 1.51 4.97
CA TYR A 209 -4.12 1.28 3.58
C TYR A 209 -4.27 -0.21 3.26
N PHE A 210 -3.37 -1.06 3.75
CA PHE A 210 -3.47 -2.51 3.56
C PHE A 210 -4.73 -3.11 4.24
N TYR A 211 -5.05 -2.66 5.45
CA TYR A 211 -6.30 -3.07 6.12
C TYR A 211 -7.53 -2.62 5.33
N GLN A 212 -7.57 -1.38 4.86
CA GLN A 212 -8.67 -0.90 4.02
C GLN A 212 -8.78 -1.64 2.69
N PHE A 213 -7.64 -2.00 2.09
CA PHE A 213 -7.59 -2.82 0.89
C PHE A 213 -8.22 -4.19 1.15
N LYS A 214 -7.86 -4.84 2.26
CA LYS A 214 -8.49 -6.11 2.67
C LYS A 214 -10.00 -5.95 2.87
N ASP A 215 -10.44 -4.92 3.59
CA ASP A 215 -11.87 -4.64 3.79
C ASP A 215 -12.59 -4.44 2.45
N THR A 216 -11.94 -3.78 1.48
CA THR A 216 -12.47 -3.60 0.13
C THR A 216 -12.61 -4.94 -0.61
N LEU A 217 -11.65 -5.86 -0.44
CA LEU A 217 -11.75 -7.20 -1.02
C LEU A 217 -12.95 -7.97 -0.46
N GLU A 218 -13.27 -7.82 0.83
CA GLU A 218 -14.43 -8.48 1.46
C GLU A 218 -15.80 -7.97 0.94
N VAL A 219 -15.84 -6.81 0.27
CA VAL A 219 -17.07 -6.30 -0.36
C VAL A 219 -17.47 -7.14 -1.57
N TYR A 220 -16.50 -7.72 -2.29
CA TYR A 220 -16.78 -8.54 -3.47
C TYR A 220 -17.15 -9.96 -3.07
N ASP A 221 -18.36 -10.41 -3.42
CA ASP A 221 -18.87 -11.73 -3.01
C ASP A 221 -17.93 -12.88 -3.38
N PHE A 222 -17.35 -12.85 -4.58
CA PHE A 222 -16.39 -13.87 -5.04
C PHE A 222 -14.99 -13.78 -4.38
N MET A 223 -14.68 -12.69 -3.67
CA MET A 223 -13.42 -12.52 -2.95
C MET A 223 -13.55 -12.72 -1.43
N LYS A 224 -14.77 -12.91 -0.93
CA LYS A 224 -15.02 -13.12 0.50
C LYS A 224 -14.29 -14.36 1.00
N GLY A 225 -13.55 -14.20 2.11
CA GLY A 225 -12.85 -15.29 2.76
C GLY A 225 -11.60 -15.78 2.03
N ILE A 226 -11.14 -15.10 0.98
CA ILE A 226 -9.87 -15.46 0.31
C ILE A 226 -8.72 -15.36 1.31
N ARG A 227 -7.98 -16.47 1.44
CA ARG A 227 -6.75 -16.52 2.22
C ARG A 227 -5.64 -15.78 1.48
N LEU A 228 -5.21 -14.65 2.03
CA LEU A 228 -4.02 -13.95 1.56
C LEU A 228 -2.77 -14.69 2.08
N ASN A 229 -2.05 -15.36 1.18
CA ASN A 229 -0.76 -15.97 1.51
C ASN A 229 0.33 -14.90 1.50
N VAL A 230 0.89 -14.59 2.67
CA VAL A 230 2.05 -13.71 2.81
C VAL A 230 3.31 -14.57 2.66
N ALA A 231 4.15 -14.27 1.67
CA ALA A 231 5.42 -14.95 1.48
C ALA A 231 6.29 -14.77 2.73
N ARG A 232 6.83 -15.87 3.26
CA ARG A 232 7.53 -15.89 4.57
C ARG A 232 9.05 -15.90 4.49
N GLU A 233 9.66 -16.20 3.34
CA GLU A 233 11.07 -16.65 3.32
C GLU A 233 12.00 -16.05 2.23
N GLN A 234 11.55 -15.16 1.34
CA GLN A 234 12.45 -14.50 0.38
C GLN A 234 12.12 -13.01 0.22
N ASP A 235 13.11 -12.16 0.51
CA ASP A 235 13.11 -10.71 0.21
C ASP A 235 13.28 -10.42 -1.29
N ASP A 236 13.60 -11.44 -2.09
CA ASP A 236 13.52 -11.34 -3.55
C ASP A 236 12.09 -11.64 -3.98
N HIS A 237 11.46 -10.72 -4.70
CA HIS A 237 10.04 -10.78 -5.03
C HIS A 237 9.71 -12.05 -5.85
N SER A 238 9.29 -13.15 -5.22
CA SER A 238 8.83 -14.37 -5.93
C SER A 238 7.66 -14.06 -6.87
N PHE A 239 6.93 -12.97 -6.61
CA PHE A 239 5.91 -12.40 -7.47
C PHE A 239 6.09 -10.88 -7.58
N LEU A 240 6.38 -10.37 -8.78
CA LEU A 240 6.60 -8.94 -9.04
C LEU A 240 5.33 -8.08 -8.88
N LYS A 241 4.15 -8.69 -8.99
CA LYS A 241 2.84 -8.03 -8.84
C LYS A 241 1.76 -9.03 -8.50
N LEU A 242 0.74 -8.58 -7.78
CA LEU A 242 -0.51 -9.33 -7.65
C LEU A 242 -1.15 -9.47 -9.04
N THR A 243 -1.32 -10.71 -9.50
CA THR A 243 -1.98 -11.00 -10.79
C THR A 243 -3.18 -11.88 -10.53
N ILE A 244 -4.37 -11.40 -10.89
CA ILE A 244 -5.62 -12.17 -10.83
C ILE A 244 -5.98 -12.51 -12.27
N LYS A 245 -6.10 -13.81 -12.57
CA LYS A 245 -6.49 -14.32 -13.90
C LYS A 245 -7.78 -15.11 -13.74
N VAL A 246 -8.87 -14.64 -14.33
CA VAL A 246 -10.10 -15.41 -14.45
C VAL A 246 -9.91 -16.43 -15.58
N ARG A 247 -10.17 -17.70 -15.31
CA ARG A 247 -10.01 -18.82 -16.24
C ARG A 247 -11.15 -19.80 -16.03
N HIS A 248 -11.58 -20.47 -17.10
CA HIS A 248 -12.60 -21.52 -17.02
C HIS A 248 -12.14 -22.72 -16.19
N LYS A 249 -10.84 -23.05 -16.23
CA LYS A 249 -10.20 -24.06 -15.39
C LYS A 249 -8.98 -23.48 -14.68
N ILE A 250 -8.74 -23.95 -13.45
CA ILE A 250 -7.58 -23.54 -12.64
C ILE A 250 -6.27 -24.01 -13.30
N VAL A 251 -6.29 -25.22 -13.89
CA VAL A 251 -5.20 -25.78 -14.69
C VAL A 251 -5.73 -26.06 -16.09
N ALA A 252 -4.96 -25.69 -17.11
CA ALA A 252 -5.34 -25.93 -18.50
C ALA A 252 -5.00 -27.37 -18.92
N ASP A 253 -5.79 -28.32 -18.44
CA ASP A 253 -5.62 -29.77 -18.70
C ASP A 253 -5.98 -30.22 -20.12
N GLY A 254 -6.84 -29.49 -20.81
CA GLY A 254 -7.33 -29.88 -22.14
C GLY A 254 -8.22 -31.13 -22.13
N LEU A 255 -8.68 -31.57 -20.96
CA LEU A 255 -9.63 -32.66 -20.82
C LEU A 255 -11.07 -32.13 -20.98
N ASP A 256 -11.95 -33.01 -21.46
CA ASP A 256 -13.40 -32.79 -21.45
C ASP A 256 -13.97 -33.27 -20.10
N ASP A 257 -14.55 -32.35 -19.32
CA ASP A 257 -15.08 -32.63 -17.99
C ASP A 257 -16.22 -33.67 -17.99
N SER A 258 -16.85 -33.93 -19.15
CA SER A 258 -17.87 -34.98 -19.28
C SER A 258 -17.28 -36.39 -19.34
N THR A 259 -15.97 -36.53 -19.55
CA THR A 259 -15.31 -37.82 -19.79
C THR A 259 -14.77 -38.49 -18.53
N PHE A 260 -14.75 -37.79 -17.39
CA PHE A 260 -14.21 -38.32 -16.13
C PHE A 260 -14.97 -37.81 -14.90
N ASP A 261 -14.98 -38.61 -13.83
CA ASP A 261 -15.60 -38.25 -12.55
C ASP A 261 -14.53 -37.81 -11.54
N VAL A 262 -14.55 -36.51 -11.20
CA VAL A 262 -13.63 -35.89 -10.22
C VAL A 262 -13.79 -36.43 -8.78
N THR A 263 -14.88 -37.11 -8.48
CA THR A 263 -15.11 -37.75 -7.18
C THR A 263 -14.48 -39.14 -7.09
N ASN A 264 -14.23 -39.78 -8.23
CA ASN A 264 -13.55 -41.07 -8.32
C ASN A 264 -12.04 -40.89 -8.19
N LYS A 265 -11.59 -40.66 -6.96
CA LYS A 265 -10.19 -40.38 -6.63
C LYS A 265 -9.45 -41.66 -6.28
N GLY A 266 -8.18 -41.70 -6.68
CA GLY A 266 -7.23 -42.70 -6.17
C GLY A 266 -6.86 -42.48 -4.69
N ILE A 267 -5.99 -43.36 -4.21
CA ILE A 267 -5.48 -43.30 -2.83
C ILE A 267 -4.46 -42.18 -2.71
N HIS A 268 -4.69 -41.24 -1.80
CA HIS A 268 -3.74 -40.17 -1.50
C HIS A 268 -2.73 -40.66 -0.47
N LEU A 269 -1.47 -40.75 -0.87
CA LEU A 269 -0.38 -41.25 -0.03
C LEU A 269 0.22 -40.12 0.81
N LYS A 270 0.55 -40.42 2.07
CA LYS A 270 1.43 -39.56 2.86
C LYS A 270 2.87 -39.72 2.39
N ALA A 271 3.71 -38.71 2.64
CA ALA A 271 5.11 -38.72 2.21
C ALA A 271 5.88 -40.00 2.62
N LYS A 272 5.62 -40.55 3.81
CA LYS A 272 6.27 -41.79 4.27
C LYS A 272 5.82 -43.02 3.46
N GLU A 273 4.53 -43.12 3.13
CA GLU A 273 3.95 -44.23 2.36
C GLU A 273 4.44 -44.16 0.92
N PHE A 274 4.49 -42.96 0.34
CA PHE A 274 5.06 -42.73 -0.99
C PHE A 274 6.52 -43.15 -1.08
N ASN A 275 7.35 -42.79 -0.09
CA ASN A 275 8.75 -43.20 -0.04
C ASN A 275 8.92 -44.73 0.10
N GLN A 276 8.04 -45.41 0.83
CA GLN A 276 8.07 -46.87 0.93
C GLN A 276 7.75 -47.53 -0.40
N LEU A 277 6.78 -46.99 -1.15
CA LEU A 277 6.42 -47.51 -2.47
C LEU A 277 7.53 -47.28 -3.50
N LEU A 278 8.27 -46.17 -3.40
CA LEU A 278 9.46 -45.92 -4.23
C LEU A 278 10.58 -46.96 -4.07
N GLU A 279 10.62 -47.71 -2.96
CA GLU A 279 11.58 -48.79 -2.75
C GLU A 279 11.15 -50.11 -3.42
N ASP A 280 9.87 -50.26 -3.78
CA ASP A 280 9.36 -51.45 -4.47
C ASP A 280 9.66 -51.36 -5.98
N PRO A 281 10.44 -52.29 -6.56
CA PRO A 281 10.76 -52.31 -7.98
C PRO A 281 9.54 -52.55 -8.89
N ASN A 282 8.38 -52.90 -8.34
CA ASN A 282 7.12 -53.01 -9.07
C ASN A 282 6.30 -51.72 -9.09
N THR A 283 6.69 -50.70 -8.33
CA THR A 283 6.00 -49.41 -8.35
C THR A 283 6.44 -48.60 -9.56
N ILE A 284 5.45 -48.09 -10.30
CA ILE A 284 5.68 -47.14 -11.38
C ILE A 284 5.35 -45.75 -10.85
N VAL A 285 6.33 -44.84 -10.92
CA VAL A 285 6.14 -43.44 -10.56
C VAL A 285 6.14 -42.62 -11.83
N VAL A 286 5.16 -41.74 -11.97
CA VAL A 286 5.02 -40.85 -13.13
C VAL A 286 5.09 -39.42 -12.63
N ASP A 287 6.00 -38.64 -13.21
CA ASP A 287 6.07 -37.20 -12.98
C ASP A 287 5.12 -36.49 -13.94
N PHE A 288 4.10 -35.80 -13.40
CA PHE A 288 3.10 -35.09 -14.20
C PHE A 288 3.51 -33.64 -14.51
N ARG A 289 4.73 -33.23 -14.15
CA ARG A 289 5.26 -31.88 -14.39
C ARG A 289 5.88 -31.74 -15.78
N ASN A 290 6.12 -30.50 -16.19
CA ASN A 290 6.76 -30.24 -17.49
C ASN A 290 8.24 -30.66 -17.49
N HIS A 291 8.84 -30.79 -18.68
CA HIS A 291 10.22 -31.28 -18.86
C HIS A 291 11.24 -30.47 -18.05
N TYR A 292 11.15 -29.12 -18.10
CA TYR A 292 12.09 -28.24 -17.39
C TYR A 292 12.03 -28.37 -15.86
N GLU A 293 10.87 -28.73 -15.30
CA GLU A 293 10.75 -28.98 -13.86
C GLU A 293 11.39 -30.31 -13.46
N SER A 294 11.26 -31.31 -14.34
CA SER A 294 11.82 -32.65 -14.15
C SER A 294 13.35 -32.66 -14.30
N GLU A 295 13.90 -31.82 -15.20
CA GLU A 295 15.36 -31.63 -15.37
C GLU A 295 16.02 -31.02 -14.13
N ILE A 296 15.32 -30.12 -13.43
CA ILE A 296 15.81 -29.54 -12.17
C ILE A 296 15.88 -30.61 -11.07
N GLY A 297 14.93 -31.55 -11.05
CA GLY A 297 14.96 -32.71 -10.17
C GLY A 297 13.64 -33.48 -10.14
N HIS A 298 13.76 -34.81 -10.06
CA HIS A 298 12.64 -35.76 -10.00
C HIS A 298 12.97 -36.96 -9.09
N PHE A 299 11.95 -37.75 -8.75
CA PHE A 299 12.15 -38.97 -7.96
C PHE A 299 12.87 -40.05 -8.79
N LYS A 300 13.80 -40.77 -8.16
CA LYS A 300 14.60 -41.79 -8.84
C LYS A 300 13.71 -42.88 -9.41
N GLY A 301 13.85 -43.15 -10.72
CA GLY A 301 13.05 -44.16 -11.42
C GLY A 301 11.68 -43.69 -11.89
N ALA A 302 11.35 -42.41 -11.72
CA ALA A 302 10.12 -41.84 -12.25
C ALA A 302 10.18 -41.74 -13.79
N ILE A 303 9.05 -42.04 -14.44
CA ILE A 303 8.81 -41.73 -15.84
C ILE A 303 8.59 -40.22 -15.95
N THR A 304 9.40 -39.56 -16.77
CA THR A 304 9.36 -38.12 -17.00
C THR A 304 8.94 -37.83 -18.45
N PRO A 305 7.68 -37.45 -18.70
CA PRO A 305 7.21 -37.08 -20.02
C PRO A 305 7.92 -35.83 -20.53
N ASP A 306 8.40 -35.88 -21.77
CA ASP A 306 9.06 -34.75 -22.42
C ASP A 306 8.03 -33.80 -23.03
N VAL A 307 7.45 -32.92 -22.19
CA VAL A 307 6.37 -32.00 -22.56
C VAL A 307 6.56 -30.61 -22.01
N ASP A 308 6.10 -29.62 -22.78
CA ASP A 308 6.14 -28.20 -22.39
C ASP A 308 4.92 -27.79 -21.56
N THR A 309 3.80 -28.50 -21.74
CA THR A 309 2.54 -28.18 -21.10
C THR A 309 1.84 -29.39 -20.50
N PHE A 310 1.10 -29.16 -19.41
CA PHE A 310 0.31 -30.21 -18.76
C PHE A 310 -0.73 -30.85 -19.70
N ARG A 311 -1.28 -30.10 -20.67
CA ARG A 311 -2.21 -30.62 -21.68
C ARG A 311 -1.59 -31.71 -22.56
N GLU A 312 -0.32 -31.57 -22.90
CA GLU A 312 0.41 -32.51 -23.74
C GLU A 312 0.87 -33.74 -22.95
N SER A 313 0.98 -33.63 -21.61
CA SER A 313 1.44 -34.72 -20.75
C SER A 313 0.53 -35.96 -20.81
N LEU A 314 -0.79 -35.75 -20.85
CA LEU A 314 -1.76 -36.82 -20.64
C LEU A 314 -1.75 -37.90 -21.75
N PRO A 315 -1.78 -37.56 -23.05
CA PRO A 315 -1.72 -38.57 -24.11
C PRO A 315 -0.39 -39.36 -24.12
N ILE A 316 0.72 -38.69 -23.81
CA ILE A 316 2.06 -39.31 -23.79
C ILE A 316 2.19 -40.26 -22.61
N ILE A 317 1.75 -39.85 -21.42
CA ILE A 317 1.70 -40.72 -20.24
C ILE A 317 0.80 -41.94 -20.52
N GLU A 318 -0.36 -41.73 -21.13
CA GLU A 318 -1.25 -42.85 -21.46
C GLU A 318 -0.59 -43.85 -22.41
N GLU A 319 0.12 -43.39 -23.43
CA GLU A 319 0.88 -44.24 -24.34
C GLU A 319 2.00 -44.99 -23.62
N GLN A 320 2.81 -44.30 -22.80
CA GLN A 320 3.91 -44.89 -22.04
C GLN A 320 3.42 -45.93 -21.02
N LEU A 321 2.22 -45.75 -20.45
CA LEU A 321 1.65 -46.66 -19.48
C LEU A 321 0.91 -47.85 -20.11
N LYS A 322 0.60 -47.83 -21.42
CA LYS A 322 -0.05 -48.98 -22.09
C LYS A 322 0.78 -50.26 -21.98
N ASP A 323 2.10 -50.15 -22.03
CA ASP A 323 3.03 -51.27 -21.94
C ASP A 323 3.11 -51.89 -20.53
N PHE A 324 2.56 -51.20 -19.52
CA PHE A 324 2.60 -51.63 -18.12
C PHE A 324 1.24 -52.09 -17.56
N LYS A 325 0.15 -51.97 -18.34
CA LYS A 325 -1.22 -52.27 -17.91
C LYS A 325 -1.53 -53.74 -17.65
N GLU A 326 -0.68 -54.69 -18.06
CA GLU A 326 -0.98 -56.13 -17.92
C GLU A 326 -0.52 -56.77 -16.60
N ASP A 327 0.37 -56.17 -15.79
CA ASP A 327 1.05 -56.95 -14.74
C ASP A 327 1.32 -56.28 -13.37
N LYS A 328 0.89 -55.03 -13.11
CA LYS A 328 1.28 -54.36 -11.84
C LYS A 328 0.17 -53.53 -11.18
N ASN A 329 0.16 -53.59 -9.84
CA ASN A 329 -0.79 -52.91 -8.95
C ASN A 329 -0.86 -51.41 -9.29
N THR A 330 -2.03 -50.95 -9.71
CA THR A 330 -2.32 -49.54 -10.03
C THR A 330 -3.02 -48.84 -8.87
#